data_AF-A0A7T8KC33-F1
#
_entry.id   AF-A0A7T8KC33-F1
#
_cell.length_a   1.000
_cell.length_b   1.000
_cell.length_c   1.000
_cell.angle_alpha   90.00
_cell.angle_beta   90.00
_cell.angle_gamma   90.00
#
_symmetry.space_group_name_H-M   'P 1'
#
loop_
_entity.id
_entity.type
_entity.pdbx_description
1 polymer ?
#
loop_
_entity_poly.entity_id
_entity_poly.type
_entity_poly.pdbx_seq_one_letter_code
_entity_poly.pdbx_strand_id
1 'polypeptide(L)'
;MEQYSHLVVDSLMTNEETLHILFIATRAGIIKKISHNPKTFRSCLIEVLHPWPLHPPPSNQYRPNLKGNPIIATNENIVRLDLDRCSQIKTKEDCLSLPDPYCGWDGKQCVSRSKTDASRLEFNNQECPPRMNG
;
A
#
# COMPACT_ATOMS: atom_id res chain seq x y z
N MET A 1 -14.81 -8.43 17.06
CA MET A 1 -13.61 -9.03 16.41
C MET A 1 -13.65 -8.66 14.94
N GLU A 2 -12.53 -8.20 14.38
CA GLU A 2 -12.45 -7.78 12.98
C GLU A 2 -12.55 -8.99 12.03
N GLN A 3 -13.35 -8.88 10.97
CA GLN A 3 -13.52 -9.95 9.98
C GLN A 3 -12.95 -9.53 8.63
N TYR A 4 -11.96 -10.28 8.16
CA TYR A 4 -11.39 -10.11 6.83
C TYR A 4 -12.24 -10.79 5.77
N SER A 5 -12.21 -10.26 4.55
CA SER A 5 -13.05 -10.72 3.44
C SER A 5 -12.23 -11.04 2.19
N HIS A 6 -11.26 -10.19 1.86
CA HIS A 6 -10.43 -10.32 0.67
C HIS A 6 -8.99 -10.00 1.03
N LEU A 7 -8.07 -10.71 0.39
CA LEU A 7 -6.65 -10.44 0.41
C LEU A 7 -6.17 -10.34 -1.03
N VAL A 8 -5.47 -9.26 -1.35
CA VAL A 8 -4.69 -9.17 -2.57
C VAL A 8 -3.26 -8.83 -2.21
N VAL A 9 -2.30 -9.41 -2.92
CA VAL A 9 -0.88 -9.22 -2.69
C VAL A 9 -0.25 -8.63 -3.94
N ASP A 10 0.50 -7.55 -3.76
CA ASP A 10 1.43 -7.05 -4.77
C ASP A 10 2.88 -7.34 -4.36
N SER A 11 3.76 -7.54 -5.33
CA SER A 11 5.17 -7.90 -5.08
C SER A 11 6.08 -6.83 -5.67
N LEU A 12 6.80 -6.17 -4.78
CA LEU A 12 7.68 -5.06 -5.08
C LEU A 12 9.13 -5.53 -5.01
N MET A 13 9.77 -5.66 -6.17
CA MET A 13 11.21 -5.90 -6.25
C MET A 13 11.95 -4.62 -5.88
N THR A 14 12.88 -4.71 -4.94
CA THR A 14 13.90 -3.69 -4.66
C THR A 14 15.26 -4.24 -5.10
N ASN A 15 16.33 -3.45 -4.99
CA ASN A 15 17.66 -3.90 -5.41
C ASN A 15 18.18 -5.07 -4.56
N GLU A 16 17.70 -5.22 -3.32
CA GLU A 16 18.25 -6.17 -2.34
C GLU A 16 17.26 -7.27 -1.94
N GLU A 17 15.95 -7.02 -2.07
CA GLU A 17 14.90 -7.94 -1.61
C GLU A 17 13.54 -7.72 -2.30
N THR A 18 12.66 -8.71 -2.17
CA THR A 18 11.25 -8.61 -2.57
C THR A 18 10.41 -8.26 -1.35
N LEU A 19 9.61 -7.19 -1.43
CA LEU A 19 8.60 -6.84 -0.44
C LEU A 19 7.21 -7.23 -0.95
N HIS A 20 6.37 -7.76 -0.06
CA HIS A 20 4.96 -8.03 -0.36
C HIS A 20 4.07 -6.95 0.24
N ILE A 21 3.18 -6.38 -0.57
CA ILE A 21 2.15 -5.45 -0.08
C ILE A 21 0.82 -6.16 -0.05
N LEU A 22 0.32 -6.41 1.16
CA LEU A 22 -0.97 -7.03 1.41
C LEU A 22 -2.02 -5.93 1.51
N PHE A 23 -3.05 -6.03 0.68
CA PHE A 23 -4.28 -5.25 0.77
C PHE A 23 -5.36 -6.16 1.34
N ILE A 24 -5.71 -5.94 2.60
CA ILE A 24 -6.66 -6.77 3.35
C ILE A 24 -7.95 -5.98 3.54
N ALA A 25 -9.01 -6.38 2.83
CA ALA A 25 -10.33 -5.78 2.95
C ALA A 25 -11.12 -6.44 4.09
N THR A 26 -11.76 -5.64 4.93
CA THR A 26 -12.63 -6.13 6.01
C THR A 26 -14.09 -6.13 5.58
N ARG A 27 -14.94 -6.88 6.29
CA ARG A 27 -16.41 -6.82 6.10
C ARG A 27 -17.02 -5.46 6.46
N ALA A 28 -16.29 -4.63 7.21
CA ALA A 28 -16.70 -3.26 7.52
C ALA A 28 -16.37 -2.26 6.39
N GLY A 29 -15.76 -2.72 5.29
CA GLY A 29 -15.50 -1.87 4.13
C GLY A 29 -14.23 -1.02 4.22
N ILE A 30 -13.35 -1.28 5.18
CA ILE A 30 -12.01 -0.68 5.23
C ILE A 30 -10.98 -1.62 4.59
N ILE A 31 -9.88 -1.06 4.09
CA ILE A 31 -8.76 -1.83 3.53
C ILE A 31 -7.50 -1.47 4.29
N LYS A 32 -6.82 -2.48 4.81
CA LYS A 32 -5.49 -2.32 5.39
C LYS A 32 -4.43 -2.57 4.33
N LYS A 33 -3.56 -1.59 4.13
CA LYS A 33 -2.35 -1.73 3.31
C LYS A 33 -1.18 -2.06 4.22
N ILE A 34 -0.59 -3.23 4.04
CA ILE A 34 0.46 -3.77 4.92
C ILE A 34 1.67 -4.14 4.09
N SER A 35 2.87 -3.66 4.44
CA SER A 35 4.10 -4.26 3.90
C SER A 35 4.50 -5.47 4.71
N HIS A 36 5.05 -6.47 4.03
CA HIS A 36 5.62 -7.67 4.61
C HIS A 36 6.94 -7.97 3.93
N ASN A 37 7.98 -8.12 4.74
CA ASN A 37 9.29 -8.56 4.28
C ASN A 37 9.43 -10.06 4.59
N PRO A 38 9.43 -10.94 3.58
CA PRO A 38 9.51 -12.39 3.77
C PRO A 38 10.88 -12.85 4.29
N LYS A 39 11.94 -12.06 4.10
CA LYS A 39 13.29 -12.37 4.58
C LYS A 39 13.43 -12.14 6.09
N THR A 40 12.84 -11.05 6.59
CA THR A 40 12.90 -10.69 8.02
C THR A 40 11.65 -11.09 8.82
N PHE A 41 10.60 -11.58 8.14
CA PHE A 41 9.27 -11.87 8.70
C PHE A 41 8.60 -10.68 9.40
N ARG A 42 9.05 -9.44 9.11
CA ARG A 42 8.45 -8.23 9.68
C ARG A 42 7.31 -7.71 8.80
N SER A 43 6.30 -7.12 9.43
CA SER A 43 5.16 -6.51 8.73
C SER A 43 4.80 -5.14 9.32
N CYS A 44 4.42 -4.17 8.48
CA CYS A 44 3.92 -2.84 8.87
C CYS A 44 2.50 -2.65 8.39
N LEU A 45 1.67 -2.03 9.23
CA LEU A 45 0.52 -1.30 8.71
C LEU A 45 1.02 0.03 8.11
N ILE A 46 0.86 0.20 6.81
CA ILE A 46 1.21 1.43 6.09
C ILE A 46 0.06 2.42 6.20
N GLU A 47 -1.15 1.96 5.88
CA GLU A 47 -2.33 2.82 5.80
C GLU A 47 -3.63 2.02 6.01
N VAL A 48 -4.65 2.69 6.54
CA VAL A 48 -6.04 2.22 6.52
C VAL A 48 -6.84 3.08 5.55
N LEU A 49 -7.23 2.48 4.42
CA LEU A 49 -8.02 3.13 3.39
C LEU A 49 -9.51 2.99 3.71
N HIS A 50 -10.23 4.09 3.51
CA HIS A 50 -11.68 4.20 3.64
C HIS A 50 -12.25 4.51 2.25
N PRO A 51 -12.35 3.51 1.36
CA PRO A 51 -12.70 3.75 -0.04
C PRO A 51 -14.17 4.19 -0.20
N TRP A 52 -15.01 3.93 0.81
CA TRP A 52 -16.44 4.26 0.79
C TRP A 52 -16.70 5.50 1.66
N PRO A 53 -17.31 6.57 1.12
CA PRO A 53 -17.61 7.79 1.89
C PRO A 53 -18.77 7.63 2.87
N LEU A 54 -19.69 6.69 2.59
CA LEU A 54 -20.89 6.44 3.41
C LEU A 54 -20.98 4.94 3.75
N HIS A 55 -21.89 4.24 3.09
CA HIS A 55 -22.18 2.84 3.36
C HIS A 55 -21.35 1.94 2.44
N PRO A 56 -20.49 1.08 3.00
CA PRO A 56 -19.85 0.02 2.25
C PRO A 56 -20.89 -0.87 1.59
N PRO A 57 -20.71 -1.24 0.30
CA PRO A 57 -21.40 -2.39 -0.24
C PRO A 57 -21.01 -3.64 0.56
N PRO A 58 -21.89 -4.63 0.68
CA PRO A 58 -21.56 -5.92 1.27
C PRO A 58 -20.27 -6.48 0.68
N SER A 59 -19.35 -6.95 1.52
CA SER A 59 -18.00 -7.34 1.07
C SER A 59 -18.01 -8.46 0.03
N ASN A 60 -19.04 -9.32 0.01
CA ASN A 60 -19.19 -10.37 -1.01
C ASN A 60 -19.34 -9.82 -2.45
N GLN A 61 -19.63 -8.53 -2.61
CA GLN A 61 -19.67 -7.86 -3.91
C GLN A 61 -18.30 -7.39 -4.38
N TYR A 62 -17.27 -7.37 -3.51
CA TYR A 62 -15.96 -6.82 -3.88
C TYR A 62 -15.28 -7.70 -4.93
N ARG A 63 -14.77 -7.06 -5.98
CA ARG A 63 -13.95 -7.65 -7.03
C ARG A 63 -12.68 -6.79 -7.16
N PRO A 64 -11.68 -7.01 -6.29
CA PRO A 64 -10.46 -6.20 -6.31
C PRO A 64 -9.58 -6.59 -7.49
N ASN A 65 -9.01 -5.59 -8.17
CA ASN A 65 -7.96 -5.75 -9.16
C ASN A 65 -6.87 -4.72 -8.86
N LEU A 66 -5.65 -5.17 -8.57
CA LEU A 66 -4.54 -4.28 -8.24
C LEU A 66 -3.55 -4.05 -9.40
N LYS A 67 -3.78 -4.63 -10.58
CA LYS A 67 -2.86 -4.46 -11.71
C LYS A 67 -3.00 -3.07 -12.33
N GLY A 68 -1.89 -2.33 -12.37
CA GLY A 68 -1.79 -1.02 -13.00
C GLY A 68 -2.51 0.06 -12.19
N ASN A 69 -3.83 0.16 -12.36
CA ASN A 69 -4.69 1.09 -11.62
C ASN A 69 -5.58 0.31 -10.67
N PRO A 70 -5.27 0.25 -9.37
CA PRO A 70 -6.00 -0.58 -8.46
C PRO A 70 -7.42 -0.06 -8.29
N ILE A 71 -8.36 -0.98 -8.44
CA ILE A 71 -9.78 -0.73 -8.31
C ILE A 71 -10.44 -1.82 -7.48
N ILE A 72 -11.59 -1.47 -6.94
CA ILE A 72 -12.55 -2.43 -6.42
C ILE A 72 -13.84 -2.19 -7.18
N ALA A 73 -14.24 -3.17 -7.97
CA ALA A 73 -15.57 -3.20 -8.54
C ALA A 73 -16.55 -3.85 -7.55
N THR A 74 -17.76 -3.30 -7.48
CA THR A 74 -18.92 -3.87 -6.80
C THR A 74 -20.03 -4.11 -7.82
N ASN A 75 -21.23 -4.48 -7.39
CA ASN A 75 -22.36 -4.61 -8.31
C ASN A 75 -22.86 -3.25 -8.82
N GLU A 76 -22.59 -2.17 -8.10
CA GLU A 76 -23.18 -0.85 -8.36
C GLU A 76 -22.16 0.22 -8.78
N ASN A 77 -20.91 0.08 -8.34
CA ASN A 77 -19.88 1.09 -8.58
C ASN A 77 -18.48 0.49 -8.69
N ILE A 78 -17.57 1.30 -9.21
CA ILE A 78 -16.14 1.02 -9.24
C ILE A 78 -15.45 2.15 -8.50
N VAL A 79 -14.53 1.79 -7.62
CA VAL A 79 -13.72 2.78 -6.92
C VAL A 79 -12.26 2.52 -7.16
N ARG A 80 -11.55 3.59 -7.48
CA ARG A 80 -10.11 3.59 -7.64
C ARG A 80 -9.45 3.76 -6.27
N LEU A 81 -8.46 2.93 -6.01
CA LEU A 81 -7.61 3.06 -4.84
C LEU A 81 -6.37 3.85 -5.24
N ASP A 82 -6.10 4.94 -4.52
CA ASP A 82 -4.79 5.59 -4.61
C ASP A 82 -3.80 4.72 -3.83
N LEU A 83 -2.82 4.15 -4.55
CA LEU A 83 -1.83 3.27 -3.94
C LEU A 83 -0.90 4.00 -3.00
N ASP A 84 -0.67 5.28 -3.20
CA ASP A 84 0.36 6.04 -2.51
C ASP A 84 0.01 7.52 -2.46
N ARG A 85 0.73 8.24 -1.60
CA ARG A 85 0.66 9.69 -1.48
C ARG A 85 2.02 10.35 -1.70
N CYS A 86 2.91 9.71 -2.48
CA CYS A 86 4.32 10.13 -2.58
C CYS A 86 4.45 11.60 -2.99
N SER A 87 3.62 12.04 -3.94
CA SER A 87 3.64 13.42 -4.45
C SER A 87 3.35 14.51 -3.41
N GLN A 88 2.77 14.15 -2.26
CA GLN A 88 2.54 15.09 -1.15
C GLN A 88 3.84 15.40 -0.40
N ILE A 89 4.82 14.49 -0.45
CA ILE A 89 6.10 14.63 0.22
C ILE A 89 7.07 15.42 -0.66
N LYS A 90 7.72 16.43 -0.08
CA LYS A 90 8.50 17.43 -0.83
C LYS A 90 10.01 17.35 -0.60
N THR A 91 10.44 16.75 0.50
CA THR A 91 11.86 16.62 0.85
C THR A 91 12.34 15.19 0.59
N LYS A 92 13.65 15.04 0.38
CA LYS A 92 14.26 13.72 0.19
C LYS A 92 14.19 12.92 1.48
N GLU A 93 14.52 13.56 2.59
CA GLU A 93 14.57 12.95 3.92
C GLU A 93 13.22 12.39 4.34
N ASP A 94 12.13 13.14 4.14
CA ASP A 94 10.79 12.66 4.44
C ASP A 94 10.37 11.52 3.50
N CYS A 95 10.73 11.62 2.21
CA CYS A 95 10.42 10.57 1.22
C CYS A 95 11.07 9.24 1.59
N LEU A 96 12.34 9.30 2.00
CA LEU A 96 13.10 8.15 2.49
C LEU A 96 12.75 7.76 3.93
N SER A 97 11.85 8.47 4.60
CA SER A 97 11.34 8.07 5.93
C SER A 97 9.92 7.52 5.87
N LEU A 98 9.32 7.46 4.66
CA LEU A 98 8.01 6.87 4.49
C LEU A 98 8.06 5.36 4.70
N PRO A 99 7.09 4.78 5.44
CA PRO A 99 6.95 3.33 5.56
C PRO A 99 6.36 2.69 4.29
N ASP A 100 6.08 3.50 3.26
CA ASP A 100 5.38 3.09 2.05
C ASP A 100 6.38 2.74 0.92
N PRO A 101 6.59 1.45 0.61
CA PRO A 101 7.57 1.01 -0.39
C PRO A 101 7.14 1.27 -1.84
N TYR A 102 5.97 1.87 -2.06
CA TYR A 102 5.66 2.45 -3.37
C TYR A 102 6.35 3.80 -3.59
N CYS A 103 6.79 4.49 -2.54
CA CYS A 103 7.43 5.79 -2.66
C CYS A 103 8.95 5.68 -2.72
N GLY A 104 9.55 6.47 -3.62
CA GLY A 104 10.99 6.61 -3.73
C GLY A 104 11.36 8.00 -4.25
N TRP A 105 12.60 8.40 -4.02
CA TRP A 105 13.14 9.68 -4.47
C TRP A 105 13.80 9.53 -5.84
N ASP A 106 13.40 10.35 -6.82
CA ASP A 106 13.94 10.29 -8.20
C ASP A 106 15.15 11.22 -8.43
N GLY A 107 15.70 11.80 -7.36
CA GLY A 107 16.73 12.83 -7.41
C GLY A 107 16.18 14.26 -7.36
N LYS A 108 14.86 14.45 -7.59
CA LYS A 108 14.20 15.76 -7.61
C LYS A 108 12.95 15.84 -6.76
N GLN A 109 12.16 14.77 -6.70
CA GLN A 109 10.87 14.72 -6.04
C GLN A 109 10.55 13.30 -5.57
N CYS A 110 9.62 13.20 -4.61
CA CYS A 110 9.10 11.92 -4.15
C CYS A 110 8.03 11.41 -5.12
N VAL A 111 8.25 10.25 -5.72
CA VAL A 111 7.38 9.68 -6.76
C VAL A 111 7.00 8.25 -6.45
N SER A 112 5.87 7.84 -7.04
CA SER A 112 5.45 6.45 -7.03
C SER A 112 6.34 5.64 -7.97
N ARG A 113 6.83 4.48 -7.51
CA ARG A 113 7.54 3.50 -8.33
C ARG A 113 6.72 2.96 -9.50
N SER A 114 5.39 3.13 -9.47
CA SER A 114 4.51 2.76 -10.59
C SER A 114 4.63 3.71 -11.79
N LYS A 115 5.20 4.92 -11.58
CA LYS A 115 5.25 6.00 -12.57
C LYS A 115 6.63 6.19 -13.20
N THR A 116 7.68 5.58 -12.66
CA THR A 116 9.05 5.72 -13.15
C THR A 116 9.79 4.40 -13.08
N ASP A 117 10.92 4.29 -13.78
CA ASP A 117 11.82 3.14 -13.68
C ASP A 117 12.34 2.99 -12.25
N ALA A 118 11.85 1.97 -11.54
CA ALA A 118 12.15 1.73 -10.13
C ALA A 118 13.65 1.57 -9.86
N SER A 119 14.46 1.18 -10.86
CA SER A 119 15.92 1.07 -10.71
C SER A 119 16.61 2.41 -10.46
N ARG A 120 15.94 3.53 -10.76
CA ARG A 120 16.48 4.90 -10.61
C ARG A 120 16.03 5.59 -9.34
N LEU A 121 15.23 4.91 -8.52
CA LEU A 121 14.70 5.48 -7.29
C LEU A 121 15.59 5.14 -6.12
N GLU A 122 15.86 6.14 -5.30
CA GLU A 122 16.40 5.93 -3.96
C GLU A 122 15.26 5.53 -3.04
N PHE A 123 15.44 4.40 -2.35
CA PHE A 123 14.50 3.88 -1.36
C PHE A 123 15.20 3.74 -0.02
N ASN A 124 14.43 3.86 1.04
CA ASN A 124 14.81 3.35 2.33
C ASN A 124 13.76 2.30 2.70
N ASN A 125 14.14 1.02 2.63
CA ASN A 125 13.28 -0.06 3.12
C ASN A 125 13.35 -0.08 4.64
N GLN A 126 13.03 1.05 5.27
CA GLN A 126 13.10 1.21 6.72
C GLN A 126 12.33 0.03 7.33
N GLU A 127 13.05 -0.79 8.10
CA GLU A 127 12.42 -1.86 8.84
C GLU A 127 11.31 -1.24 9.68
N CYS A 128 10.15 -1.88 9.68
CA CYS A 128 9.01 -1.41 10.46
C CYS A 128 9.44 -1.03 11.86
N PRO A 129 9.13 0.19 12.33
CA PRO A 129 9.42 0.56 13.70
C PRO A 129 8.80 -0.50 14.62
N PRO A 130 9.53 -0.95 15.65
CA PRO A 130 9.06 -2.01 16.54
C PRO A 130 7.69 -1.61 17.08
N ARG A 131 6.78 -2.58 17.21
CA ARG A 131 5.46 -2.36 17.83
C ARG A 131 5.67 -1.60 19.14
N MET A 132 5.16 -0.38 19.24
CA MET A 132 5.07 0.29 20.53
C MET A 132 4.14 -0.57 21.38
N ASN A 133 4.70 -1.31 22.32
CA ASN A 133 3.92 -2.05 23.30
C ASN A 133 3.16 -1.01 24.13
N GLY A 134 1.85 -0.95 23.93
CA GLY A 134 0.91 -0.30 24.84
C GLY A 134 0.55 -1.24 25.98
#